data_AF-A0A512N6V6-F1
#
_entry.id   AF-A0A512N6V6-F1
#
_cell.length_a   1.000
_cell.length_b   1.000
_cell.length_c   1.000
_cell.angle_alpha   90.00
_cell.angle_beta   90.00
_cell.angle_gamma   90.00
#
_symmetry.space_group_name_H-M   'P 1'
#
loop_
_entity.id
_entity.type
_entity.pdbx_description
1 polymer ?
#
loop_
_entity_poly.entity_id
_entity_poly.type
_entity_poly.pdbx_seq_one_letter_code
_entity_poly.pdbx_strand_id
1 'polypeptide(L)'
;MSAKDQTLRAHMTVHDAKEAIAFYAKAFGATELFRLTEPSGRVGHAEIRIGDSVLMLNDEYPDFGAKSPAAIGGSPVAFHIQVPDADKAVDRAIKAGATLMREVQDQFYGDRSGMVACPFGYRWFLAATKEVVSPEEMQKRWTRMLEGGKVE
;
A
#
# COMPACT_ATOMS: atom_id res chain seq x y z
N MET A 1 1.71 -22.90 -8.53
CA MET A 1 2.95 -22.53 -9.24
C MET A 1 4.11 -23.28 -8.60
N SER A 2 4.85 -24.10 -9.34
CA SER A 2 6.14 -24.64 -8.88
C SER A 2 7.13 -23.49 -8.86
N ALA A 3 7.55 -23.06 -7.67
CA ALA A 3 8.49 -21.95 -7.54
C ALA A 3 9.89 -22.44 -7.94
N LYS A 4 10.33 -22.11 -9.15
CA LYS A 4 11.74 -22.27 -9.54
C LYS A 4 12.65 -21.28 -8.80
N ASP A 5 12.08 -20.18 -8.29
CA ASP A 5 12.76 -19.14 -7.52
C ASP A 5 11.94 -18.71 -6.28
N GLN A 6 12.61 -18.38 -5.18
CA GLN A 6 11.99 -17.89 -3.94
C GLN A 6 11.50 -16.44 -4.12
N THR A 7 10.25 -16.16 -3.76
CA THR A 7 9.67 -14.80 -3.82
C THR A 7 8.95 -14.44 -2.52
N LEU A 8 8.98 -13.16 -2.15
CA LEU A 8 8.21 -12.62 -1.03
C LEU A 8 6.91 -11.98 -1.55
N ARG A 9 5.80 -12.22 -0.85
CA ARG A 9 4.51 -11.58 -1.11
C ARG A 9 3.90 -11.13 0.19
N ALA A 10 3.25 -9.98 0.16
CA ALA A 10 2.47 -9.53 1.30
C ALA A 10 1.13 -10.29 1.34
N HIS A 11 0.66 -10.56 2.55
CA HIS A 11 -0.66 -11.10 2.82
C HIS A 11 -1.38 -10.16 3.79
N MET A 12 -2.59 -9.75 3.45
CA MET A 12 -3.39 -8.84 4.28
C MET A 12 -4.77 -9.39 4.57
N THR A 13 -5.22 -9.20 5.80
CA THR A 13 -6.61 -9.51 6.17
C THR A 13 -7.40 -8.21 6.17
N VAL A 14 -8.54 -8.23 5.50
CA VAL A 14 -9.44 -7.08 5.38
C VAL A 14 -10.83 -7.48 5.87
N HIS A 15 -11.64 -6.50 6.25
CA HIS A 15 -13.01 -6.78 6.71
C HIS A 15 -13.96 -7.16 5.55
N ASP A 16 -13.61 -6.79 4.31
CA ASP A 16 -14.30 -7.21 3.08
C ASP A 16 -13.30 -7.27 1.91
N ALA A 17 -12.89 -8.49 1.54
CA ALA A 17 -11.92 -8.75 0.49
C ALA A 17 -12.49 -8.53 -0.90
N LYS A 18 -13.80 -8.72 -1.11
CA LYS A 18 -14.43 -8.46 -2.41
C LYS A 18 -14.38 -6.98 -2.72
N GLU A 19 -14.76 -6.13 -1.77
CA GLU A 19 -14.68 -4.68 -1.91
C GLU A 19 -13.21 -4.21 -1.98
N ALA A 20 -12.30 -4.84 -1.26
CA ALA A 20 -10.88 -4.52 -1.35
C ALA A 20 -10.30 -4.76 -2.74
N ILE A 21 -10.63 -5.89 -3.37
CA ILE A 21 -10.21 -6.19 -4.74
C ILE A 21 -10.75 -5.13 -5.71
N ALA A 22 -12.02 -4.75 -5.59
CA ALA A 22 -12.64 -3.73 -6.43
C ALA A 22 -12.00 -2.34 -6.23
N PHE A 23 -11.68 -1.98 -4.98
CA PHE A 23 -10.96 -0.76 -4.65
C PHE A 23 -9.57 -0.76 -5.29
N TYR A 24 -8.76 -1.81 -5.10
CA TYR A 24 -7.40 -1.86 -5.63
C TYR A 24 -7.36 -1.88 -7.17
N ALA A 25 -8.37 -2.47 -7.82
CA ALA A 25 -8.54 -2.37 -9.27
C ALA A 25 -8.71 -0.92 -9.73
N LYS A 26 -9.59 -0.15 -9.06
CA LYS A 26 -9.85 1.26 -9.40
C LYS A 26 -8.69 2.19 -9.01
N ALA A 27 -8.15 2.01 -7.81
CA ALA A 27 -7.13 2.90 -7.22
C ALA A 27 -5.76 2.68 -7.86
N PHE A 28 -5.34 1.42 -8.01
CA PHE A 28 -3.96 1.06 -8.36
C PHE A 28 -3.85 0.26 -9.66
N GLY A 29 -4.97 0.07 -10.37
CA GLY A 29 -4.98 -0.73 -11.61
C GLY A 29 -4.73 -2.21 -11.33
N ALA A 30 -5.12 -2.71 -10.16
CA ALA A 30 -4.90 -4.10 -9.80
C ALA A 30 -5.72 -5.06 -10.68
N THR A 31 -5.12 -6.20 -11.02
CA THR A 31 -5.78 -7.29 -11.76
C THR A 31 -5.95 -8.49 -10.85
N GLU A 32 -7.17 -8.99 -10.70
CA GLU A 32 -7.44 -10.24 -9.98
C GLU A 32 -6.85 -11.43 -10.73
N LEU A 33 -6.10 -12.26 -10.02
CA LEU A 33 -5.46 -13.45 -10.59
C LEU A 33 -6.20 -14.72 -10.20
N PHE A 34 -6.65 -14.76 -8.95
CA PHE A 34 -7.16 -15.95 -8.32
C PHE A 34 -8.00 -15.58 -7.10
N ARG A 35 -9.06 -16.35 -6.84
CA ARG A 35 -9.92 -16.20 -5.66
C ARG A 35 -10.52 -17.54 -5.27
N LEU A 36 -10.55 -17.82 -3.96
CA LEU A 36 -11.30 -18.89 -3.33
C LEU A 36 -12.37 -18.28 -2.43
N THR A 37 -13.63 -18.63 -2.69
CA THR A 37 -14.80 -18.10 -1.98
C THR A 37 -15.59 -19.25 -1.37
N GLU A 38 -15.93 -19.11 -0.09
CA GLU A 38 -16.78 -20.04 0.64
C GLU A 38 -18.23 -19.98 0.15
N PRO A 39 -19.05 -21.01 0.44
CA PRO A 39 -20.50 -20.95 0.20
C PRO A 39 -21.19 -19.78 0.91
N SER A 40 -20.61 -19.29 2.02
CA SER A 40 -21.08 -18.12 2.76
C SER A 40 -20.87 -16.79 2.01
N GLY A 41 -20.03 -16.79 0.98
CA GLY A 41 -19.61 -15.60 0.24
C GLY A 41 -18.31 -14.97 0.74
N ARG A 42 -17.76 -15.42 1.87
CA ARG A 42 -16.44 -14.97 2.35
C ARG A 42 -15.31 -15.45 1.46
N VAL A 43 -14.32 -14.60 1.26
CA VAL A 43 -13.09 -14.88 0.54
C VAL A 43 -12.06 -15.42 1.52
N GLY A 44 -11.78 -16.72 1.43
CA GLY A 44 -10.74 -17.38 2.22
C GLY A 44 -9.33 -17.03 1.74
N HIS A 45 -9.17 -16.80 0.43
CA HIS A 45 -7.91 -16.39 -0.19
C HIS A 45 -8.16 -15.74 -1.55
N ALA A 46 -7.44 -14.68 -1.85
CA ALA A 46 -7.38 -14.08 -3.18
C ALA A 46 -5.99 -13.55 -3.47
N GLU A 47 -5.66 -13.45 -4.75
CA GLU A 47 -4.43 -12.87 -5.25
C GLU A 47 -4.76 -11.80 -6.28
N ILE A 48 -4.21 -10.60 -6.07
CA ILE A 48 -4.26 -9.51 -7.04
C ILE A 48 -2.85 -9.10 -7.44
N ARG A 49 -2.70 -8.64 -8.68
CA ARG A 49 -1.44 -8.12 -9.20
C ARG A 49 -1.49 -6.60 -9.28
N ILE A 50 -0.46 -5.94 -8.79
CA ILE A 50 -0.21 -4.51 -8.97
C ILE A 50 1.19 -4.36 -9.55
N GLY A 51 1.28 -3.91 -10.81
CA GLY A 51 2.54 -4.00 -11.57
C GLY A 51 3.01 -5.44 -11.67
N ASP A 52 4.22 -5.72 -11.16
CA ASP A 52 4.79 -7.08 -11.11
C ASP A 52 4.64 -7.75 -9.73
N SER A 53 4.09 -7.04 -8.75
CA SER A 53 3.90 -7.55 -7.40
C SER A 53 2.57 -8.27 -7.26
N VAL A 54 2.57 -9.38 -6.52
CA VAL A 54 1.35 -10.07 -6.11
C VAL A 54 1.06 -9.75 -4.65
N LEU A 55 -0.15 -9.26 -4.41
CA LEU A 55 -0.71 -9.02 -3.10
C LEU A 55 -1.77 -10.09 -2.82
N MET A 56 -1.63 -10.76 -1.68
CA MET A 56 -2.59 -11.77 -1.23
C MET A 56 -3.52 -11.16 -0.18
N LEU A 57 -4.79 -11.54 -0.20
CA LEU A 57 -5.76 -11.06 0.78
C LEU A 57 -6.88 -12.04 1.09
N ASN A 58 -7.43 -11.89 2.29
CA ASN A 58 -8.54 -12.70 2.81
C ASN A 58 -9.49 -11.86 3.66
N ASP A 59 -10.72 -12.33 3.82
CA ASP A 59 -11.66 -11.82 4.83
C ASP A 59 -11.20 -12.19 6.25
N GLU A 60 -11.79 -11.59 7.28
CA GLU A 60 -11.46 -11.93 8.65
C GLU A 60 -11.82 -13.39 9.03
N TYR A 61 -10.87 -14.04 9.71
CA TYR A 61 -11.04 -15.33 10.39
C TYR A 61 -10.45 -15.23 11.80
N PRO A 62 -11.16 -14.61 12.76
CA PRO A 62 -10.64 -14.37 14.11
C PRO A 62 -10.18 -15.65 14.82
N ASP A 63 -10.88 -16.77 14.60
CA ASP A 63 -10.55 -18.08 15.17
C ASP A 63 -9.20 -18.64 14.68
N PHE A 64 -8.73 -18.16 13.52
CA PHE A 64 -7.43 -18.50 12.92
C PHE A 64 -6.41 -17.36 13.05
N GLY A 65 -6.73 -16.32 13.82
CA GLY A 65 -5.86 -15.16 14.03
C GLY A 65 -5.80 -14.16 12.87
N ALA A 66 -6.58 -14.37 11.80
CA ALA A 66 -6.67 -13.43 10.69
C ALA A 66 -7.64 -12.29 11.05
N LYS A 67 -7.08 -11.14 11.44
CA LYS A 67 -7.83 -9.96 11.87
C LYS A 67 -7.42 -8.75 11.03
N SER A 68 -8.39 -7.94 10.63
CA SER A 68 -8.12 -6.72 9.88
C SER A 68 -7.53 -5.63 10.78
N PRO A 69 -6.92 -4.58 10.20
CA PRO A 69 -6.46 -3.42 10.96
C PRO A 69 -7.55 -2.81 11.85
N ALA A 70 -8.79 -2.76 11.37
CA ALA A 70 -9.91 -2.23 12.14
C ALA A 70 -10.18 -3.05 13.42
N ALA A 71 -10.05 -4.38 13.36
CA ALA A 71 -10.27 -5.27 14.49
C ALA A 71 -9.15 -5.25 15.54
N ILE A 72 -7.95 -4.77 15.18
CA ILE A 72 -6.78 -4.76 16.08
C ILE A 72 -6.27 -3.35 16.42
N GLY A 73 -6.98 -2.29 15.99
CA GLY A 73 -6.64 -0.90 16.30
C GLY A 73 -5.58 -0.27 15.39
N GLY A 74 -5.31 -0.86 14.22
CA GLY A 74 -4.44 -0.30 13.19
C GLY A 74 -3.55 -1.34 12.50
N SER A 75 -2.64 -0.86 11.65
CA SER A 75 -1.62 -1.70 11.02
C SER A 75 -0.22 -1.08 11.17
N PRO A 76 0.77 -1.86 11.66
CA PRO A 76 2.16 -1.41 11.68
C PRO A 76 2.79 -1.44 10.27
N VAL A 77 2.16 -2.14 9.32
CA VAL A 77 2.66 -2.27 7.95
C VAL A 77 2.12 -1.14 7.08
N ALA A 78 3.02 -0.57 6.28
CA ALA A 78 2.66 0.30 5.16
C ALA A 78 3.22 -0.31 3.88
N PHE A 79 2.55 -0.04 2.78
CA PHE A 79 2.93 -0.49 1.44
C PHE A 79 3.48 0.68 0.64
N HIS A 80 4.38 0.38 -0.29
CA HIS A 80 4.98 1.38 -1.16
C HIS A 80 4.79 0.96 -2.62
N ILE A 81 4.23 1.84 -3.43
CA ILE A 81 4.08 1.63 -4.88
C ILE A 81 4.86 2.72 -5.59
N GLN A 82 5.80 2.31 -6.44
CA GLN A 82 6.42 3.22 -7.40
C GLN A 82 5.47 3.45 -8.56
N VAL A 83 5.20 4.72 -8.85
CA VAL A 83 4.29 5.15 -9.91
C VAL A 83 4.98 6.15 -10.84
N PRO A 84 4.53 6.27 -12.09
CA PRO A 84 5.06 7.29 -13.00
C PRO A 84 4.74 8.72 -12.57
N ASP A 85 3.66 8.93 -11.80
CA ASP A 85 3.16 10.25 -11.39
C ASP A 85 2.43 10.13 -10.04
N ALA A 86 3.02 10.69 -8.99
CA ALA A 86 2.50 10.57 -7.63
C ALA A 86 1.22 11.37 -7.41
N ASP A 87 1.10 12.58 -7.97
CA ASP A 87 -0.08 13.42 -7.83
C ASP A 87 -1.31 12.73 -8.45
N LYS A 88 -1.16 12.21 -9.68
CA LYS A 88 -2.25 11.47 -10.34
C LYS A 88 -2.61 10.17 -9.63
N ALA A 89 -1.62 9.46 -9.09
CA ALA A 89 -1.86 8.22 -8.36
C ALA A 89 -2.62 8.48 -7.06
N VAL A 90 -2.24 9.51 -6.30
CA VAL A 90 -2.94 9.91 -5.07
C VAL A 90 -4.36 10.39 -5.38
N ASP A 91 -4.55 11.24 -6.38
CA ASP A 91 -5.88 11.70 -6.80
C ASP A 91 -6.79 10.53 -7.21
N ARG A 92 -6.27 9.57 -7.99
CA ARG A 92 -7.00 8.35 -8.36
C ARG A 92 -7.39 7.53 -7.13
N ALA A 93 -6.47 7.34 -6.18
CA ALA A 93 -6.74 6.58 -4.97
C ALA A 93 -7.84 7.25 -4.12
N ILE A 94 -7.80 8.58 -3.98
CA ILE A 94 -8.82 9.35 -3.27
C ILE A 94 -10.19 9.20 -3.96
N LYS A 95 -10.24 9.35 -5.29
CA LYS A 95 -11.47 9.13 -6.08
C LYS A 95 -12.03 7.71 -5.96
N ALA A 96 -11.17 6.72 -5.70
CA ALA A 96 -11.58 5.35 -5.44
C ALA A 96 -12.06 5.11 -3.99
N GLY A 97 -11.93 6.10 -3.10
CA GLY A 97 -12.38 6.04 -1.71
C GLY A 97 -11.26 6.01 -0.66
N ALA A 98 -10.00 6.25 -1.05
CA ALA A 98 -8.92 6.37 -0.07
C ALA A 98 -8.97 7.71 0.67
N THR A 99 -8.50 7.72 1.91
CA THR A 99 -8.33 8.94 2.70
C THR A 99 -6.91 9.46 2.52
N LEU A 100 -6.77 10.75 2.19
CA LEU A 100 -5.46 11.41 2.15
C LEU A 100 -4.88 11.51 3.57
N MET A 101 -3.68 10.97 3.77
CA MET A 101 -2.98 11.01 5.06
C MET A 101 -1.83 12.03 5.06
N ARG A 102 -1.11 12.12 3.94
CA ARG A 102 -0.04 13.11 3.72
C ARG A 102 -0.14 13.61 2.29
N GLU A 103 -0.16 14.93 2.13
CA GLU A 103 -0.15 15.58 0.82
C GLU A 103 1.09 15.18 0.01
N VAL A 104 0.96 15.23 -1.31
CA VAL A 104 2.06 14.93 -2.22
C VAL A 104 3.07 16.06 -2.17
N GLN A 105 4.30 15.73 -1.77
CA GLN A 105 5.39 16.69 -1.64
C GLN A 105 6.69 16.10 -2.16
N ASP A 106 7.61 16.98 -2.56
CA ASP A 106 8.97 16.59 -2.90
C ASP A 106 9.71 16.20 -1.62
N GLN A 107 10.37 15.06 -1.66
CA GLN A 107 11.01 14.46 -0.50
C GLN A 107 12.53 14.58 -0.60
N PHE A 108 13.19 14.64 0.55
CA PHE A 108 14.65 14.78 0.63
C PHE A 108 15.41 13.64 -0.10
N TYR A 109 14.76 12.47 -0.24
CA TYR A 109 15.29 11.27 -0.92
C TYR A 109 15.04 11.26 -2.44
N GLY A 110 14.57 12.36 -3.03
CA GLY A 110 14.49 12.53 -4.49
C GLY A 110 13.19 12.05 -5.14
N ASP A 111 12.27 11.47 -4.37
CA ASP A 111 10.93 11.17 -4.85
C ASP A 111 9.97 12.33 -4.57
N ARG A 112 8.94 12.44 -5.40
CA ARG A 112 7.69 13.11 -5.05
C ARG A 112 6.72 12.05 -4.57
N SER A 113 6.27 12.15 -3.32
CA SER A 113 5.41 11.13 -2.73
C SER A 113 4.33 11.70 -1.84
N GLY A 114 3.22 10.97 -1.76
CA GLY A 114 2.13 11.19 -0.81
C GLY A 114 1.76 9.87 -0.13
N MET A 115 0.92 9.96 0.89
CA MET A 115 0.43 8.80 1.62
C MET A 115 -1.09 8.82 1.71
N VAL A 116 -1.72 7.70 1.41
CA VAL A 116 -3.16 7.49 1.56
C VAL A 116 -3.43 6.28 2.47
N ALA A 117 -4.56 6.30 3.17
CA ALA A 117 -5.10 5.13 3.83
C ALA A 117 -6.22 4.55 2.96
N CYS A 118 -6.15 3.25 2.64
CA CYS A 118 -7.27 2.59 1.98
C CYS A 118 -8.43 2.38 2.97
N PRO A 119 -9.67 2.14 2.48
CA PRO A 119 -10.83 1.88 3.34
C PRO A 119 -10.65 0.74 4.35
N PHE A 120 -9.69 -0.15 4.11
CA PHE A 120 -9.44 -1.35 4.92
C PHE A 120 -8.37 -1.13 6.01
N GLY A 121 -7.93 0.12 6.22
CA GLY A 121 -7.06 0.50 7.33
C GLY A 121 -5.55 0.33 7.08
N TYR A 122 -5.14 0.03 5.84
CA TYR A 122 -3.73 -0.03 5.44
C TYR A 122 -3.26 1.28 4.83
N ARG A 123 -1.99 1.63 5.11
CA ARG A 123 -1.33 2.83 4.57
C ARG A 123 -0.55 2.49 3.31
N TRP A 124 -0.66 3.36 2.31
CA TRP A 124 -0.01 3.25 1.02
C TRP A 124 0.75 4.53 0.70
N PHE A 125 2.05 4.39 0.48
CA PHE A 125 2.90 5.42 -0.11
C PHE A 125 2.86 5.27 -1.63
N LEU A 126 2.62 6.38 -2.31
CA LEU A 126 2.62 6.48 -3.77
C LEU A 126 3.72 7.47 -4.14
N ALA A 127 4.78 6.96 -4.77
CA ALA A 127 6.00 7.73 -5.02
C ALA A 127 6.40 7.68 -6.48
N ALA A 128 6.83 8.82 -7.01
CA ALA A 128 7.42 8.96 -8.33
C ALA A 128 8.82 9.54 -8.18
N THR A 129 9.81 8.92 -8.82
CA THR A 129 11.19 9.41 -8.79
C THR A 129 11.30 10.70 -9.59
N LYS A 130 11.71 11.79 -8.91
CA LYS A 130 12.06 13.06 -9.56
C LYS A 130 13.55 13.12 -9.84
N GLU A 131 14.37 12.69 -8.89
CA GLU A 131 15.82 12.64 -9.03
C GLU A 131 16.39 11.43 -8.29
N VAL A 132 17.50 10.89 -8.81
CA VAL A 132 18.26 9.82 -8.14
C VAL A 132 19.30 10.47 -7.24
N VAL A 133 19.15 10.30 -5.93
CA VAL A 133 20.03 10.88 -4.91
C VAL A 133 20.90 9.78 -4.33
N SER A 134 22.21 10.03 -4.13
CA SER A 134 23.08 9.04 -3.51
C SER A 134 22.74 8.85 -2.01
N PRO A 135 23.02 7.68 -1.41
CA PRO A 135 22.81 7.45 0.01
C PRO A 135 23.49 8.50 0.91
N GLU A 136 24.72 8.93 0.57
CA GLU A 136 25.43 9.95 1.35
C GLU A 136 24.73 11.30 1.29
N GLU A 137 24.23 11.68 0.12
CA GLU A 137 23.50 12.95 -0.05
C GLU A 137 22.12 12.88 0.61
N MET A 138 21.41 11.75 0.52
CA MET A 138 20.16 11.54 1.28
C MET A 138 20.37 11.70 2.78
N GLN A 139 21.45 11.13 3.33
CA GLN A 139 21.78 11.26 4.75
C GLN A 139 22.08 12.72 5.14
N LYS A 140 22.82 13.46 4.32
CA LYS A 140 23.10 14.89 4.56
C LYS A 140 21.82 15.71 4.58
N ARG A 141 20.92 15.50 3.61
CA ARG A 141 19.63 16.20 3.52
C ARG A 141 18.73 15.85 4.71
N TRP A 142 18.68 14.58 5.12
CA TRP A 142 17.95 14.13 6.30
C TRP A 142 18.43 14.81 7.58
N THR A 143 19.75 14.82 7.82
CA THR A 143 20.34 15.48 9.00
C THR A 143 19.98 16.97 9.04
N ARG A 144 20.14 17.68 7.91
CA ARG A 144 19.80 19.11 7.83
C ARG A 144 18.32 19.38 8.14
N MET A 145 17.41 18.52 7.67
CA MET A 145 15.98 18.65 7.94
C MET A 145 15.66 18.51 9.43
N LEU A 146 16.30 17.56 10.12
CA LEU A 146 16.12 17.35 11.56
C LEU A 146 16.71 18.51 12.40
N GLU A 147 17.82 19.09 11.96
CA GLU A 147 18.45 20.23 12.64
C GLU A 147 17.66 21.52 12.41
N GLY A 148 17.12 21.73 11.20
CA GLY A 148 16.29 22.88 10.86
C GLY A 148 14.88 22.87 11.47
N GLY A 149 14.40 21.70 11.92
CA GLY A 149 13.16 21.56 12.70
C GLY A 149 13.32 21.85 14.20
N LYS A 150 14.54 22.11 14.68
CA LYS A 150 14.84 22.54 16.06
C LYS A 150 14.92 24.06 16.16
N VAL A 151 13.89 24.77 15.70
CA VAL A 151 13.69 26.18 16.05
C VAL A 151 12.54 26.22 17.06
N GLU A 152 12.91 26.60 18.29
CA GLU A 152 12.12 26.82 19.53
C GLU A 152 10.63 26.45 19.56
#